data_AF-A0A4Q3VX01-F1
#
_entry.id   AF-A0A4Q3VX01-F1
#
_cell.length_a   1.000
_cell.length_b   1.000
_cell.length_c   1.000
_cell.angle_alpha   90.00
_cell.angle_beta   90.00
_cell.angle_gamma   90.00
#
_symmetry.space_group_name_H-M   'P 1'
#
loop_
_entity.id
_entity.type
_entity.pdbx_description
1 polymer ?
#
loop_
_entity_poly.entity_id
_entity_poly.type
_entity_poly.pdbx_seq_one_letter_code
_entity_poly.pdbx_strand_id
1 'polypeptide(L)'
;YQQPAPTQMGYGDGDPFMTLDDQPPAADPYAVADPYAVPVDPVFTPTPDPEPVSMVPAPVPAVDEETMRLYRAVAPLLDEFVAEVRRSVDYFRSRGGDVDVIELAGGGCKIPGLPEFLTQMVGVPCDAYDPLRRLTVNERKVTPDFLKDHRQEFAVAVGNGLHIFFD
;
A
#
# COMPACT_ATOMS: atom_id res chain seq x y z
N TYR A 1 14.81 -45.42 20.31
CA TYR A 1 16.12 -45.89 20.77
C TYR A 1 16.97 -46.23 19.55
N GLN A 2 17.93 -45.38 19.18
CA GLN A 2 19.01 -45.81 18.29
C GLN A 2 20.26 -45.02 18.69
N GLN A 3 21.23 -45.72 19.27
CA GLN A 3 22.61 -45.24 19.39
C GLN A 3 23.39 -45.67 18.13
N PRO A 4 24.38 -44.87 17.69
CA PRO A 4 25.13 -45.12 16.46
C PRO A 4 26.47 -45.82 16.73
N ALA A 5 27.12 -46.30 15.67
CA ALA A 5 28.54 -46.65 15.67
C ALA A 5 29.22 -46.05 14.41
N PRO A 6 30.52 -45.74 14.47
CA PRO A 6 31.11 -44.63 13.72
C PRO A 6 31.82 -45.05 12.43
N THR A 7 31.83 -44.13 11.46
CA THR A 7 32.62 -44.23 10.23
C THR A 7 34.01 -43.63 10.46
N GLN A 8 35.05 -44.35 10.06
CA GLN A 8 36.43 -43.90 10.10
C GLN A 8 37.00 -43.72 8.68
N MET A 9 38.02 -42.84 8.60
CA MET A 9 39.00 -42.61 7.52
C MET A 9 38.49 -41.82 6.30
N GLY A 10 39.20 -40.83 5.75
CA GLY A 10 40.55 -40.30 6.01
C GLY A 10 40.99 -39.37 4.86
N TYR A 11 42.22 -38.89 4.95
CA TYR A 11 43.09 -38.26 3.95
C TYR A 11 43.01 -36.75 3.64
N GLY A 12 44.19 -36.12 3.66
CA GLY A 12 44.49 -34.82 3.05
C GLY A 12 45.80 -34.21 3.55
N ASP A 13 46.94 -34.72 3.07
CA ASP A 13 48.28 -34.14 3.26
C ASP A 13 48.44 -32.81 2.48
N GLY A 14 49.12 -31.84 3.11
CA GLY A 14 49.55 -30.57 2.51
C GLY A 14 50.19 -29.59 3.50
N ASP A 15 51.48 -29.79 3.78
CA ASP A 15 52.55 -28.94 4.37
C ASP A 15 52.31 -27.98 5.57
N PRO A 16 53.01 -28.19 6.73
CA PRO A 16 52.86 -27.40 7.96
C PRO A 16 53.94 -26.31 8.20
N PHE A 17 54.57 -25.72 7.18
CA PHE A 17 55.67 -24.75 7.40
C PHE A 17 55.41 -23.38 6.76
N MET A 18 54.65 -22.53 7.46
CA MET A 18 54.68 -21.07 7.27
C MET A 18 55.91 -20.51 7.99
N THR A 19 56.78 -19.82 7.25
CA THR A 19 57.97 -19.12 7.75
C THR A 19 57.59 -17.85 8.51
N LEU A 20 58.23 -17.62 9.67
CA LEU A 20 57.97 -16.51 10.60
C LEU A 20 58.35 -15.09 10.08
N ASP A 21 58.67 -14.96 8.79
CA ASP A 21 59.29 -13.76 8.19
C ASP A 21 58.30 -12.86 7.42
N ASP A 22 57.01 -13.22 7.32
CA ASP A 22 55.98 -12.43 6.62
C ASP A 22 55.09 -11.59 7.56
N GLN A 23 55.52 -11.37 8.81
CA GLN A 23 54.83 -10.43 9.69
C GLN A 23 55.20 -8.99 9.30
N PRO A 24 54.27 -8.16 8.79
CA PRO A 24 54.58 -6.77 8.46
C PRO A 24 55.06 -6.02 9.72
N PRO A 25 56.04 -5.11 9.60
CA PRO A 25 56.59 -4.40 10.75
C PRO A 25 55.49 -3.63 11.47
N ALA A 26 55.46 -3.71 12.80
CA ALA A 26 54.53 -2.95 13.62
C ALA A 26 54.68 -1.45 13.31
N ALA A 27 53.55 -0.77 13.08
CA ALA A 27 53.53 0.66 12.81
C ALA A 27 54.24 1.43 13.93
N ASP A 28 55.12 2.38 13.57
CA ASP A 28 55.88 3.19 14.53
C ASP A 28 54.90 4.03 15.37
N PRO A 29 54.82 3.81 16.70
CA PRO A 29 53.91 4.56 17.55
C PRO A 29 54.30 6.03 17.75
N TYR A 30 55.47 6.47 17.24
CA TYR A 30 55.96 7.85 17.34
C TYR A 30 55.92 8.64 16.02
N ALA A 31 55.28 8.11 14.97
CA ALA A 31 55.04 8.87 13.76
C ALA A 31 54.05 10.02 14.03
N VAL A 32 54.58 11.23 14.24
CA VAL A 32 53.77 12.44 14.41
C VAL A 32 53.32 12.93 13.04
N ALA A 33 52.00 13.01 12.81
CA ALA A 33 51.44 13.62 11.61
C ALA A 33 51.90 15.09 11.51
N ASP A 34 52.37 15.51 10.33
CA ASP A 34 52.83 16.88 10.10
C ASP A 34 51.68 17.88 10.35
N PRO A 35 51.78 18.73 11.40
CA PRO A 35 50.71 19.66 11.75
C PRO A 35 50.56 20.82 10.75
N TYR A 36 51.45 20.94 9.75
CA TYR A 36 51.38 21.93 8.69
C TYR A 36 50.97 21.34 7.33
N ALA A 37 50.56 20.07 7.28
CA ALA A 37 49.93 19.51 6.11
C ALA A 37 48.59 20.24 5.87
N VAL A 38 48.58 21.14 4.89
CA VAL A 38 47.38 21.87 4.48
C VAL A 38 46.46 20.87 3.78
N PRO A 39 45.20 20.68 4.22
CA PRO A 39 44.25 19.86 3.50
C PRO A 39 44.06 20.45 2.11
N VAL A 40 44.39 19.69 1.08
CA VAL A 40 44.00 20.05 -0.28
C VAL A 40 42.48 19.92 -0.36
N ASP A 41 41.79 21.05 -0.52
CA ASP A 41 40.35 21.02 -0.73
C ASP A 41 40.05 20.15 -1.96
N PRO A 42 39.06 19.23 -1.89
CA PRO A 42 38.69 18.44 -3.05
C PRO A 42 38.23 19.38 -4.16
N VAL A 43 38.89 19.30 -5.31
CA VAL A 43 38.51 20.01 -6.52
C VAL A 43 37.04 19.64 -6.82
N PHE A 44 36.15 20.64 -6.78
CA PHE A 44 34.75 20.46 -7.14
C PHE A 44 34.66 20.08 -8.62
N THR A 45 34.52 18.79 -8.90
CA THR A 45 34.06 18.34 -10.22
C THR A 45 32.56 18.59 -10.27
N PRO A 46 32.05 19.47 -11.15
CA PRO A 46 30.61 19.60 -11.31
C PRO A 46 30.07 18.24 -11.74
N THR A 47 29.20 17.65 -10.91
CA THR A 47 28.39 16.50 -11.33
C THR A 47 27.65 16.93 -12.59
N PRO A 48 27.75 16.20 -13.72
CA PRO A 48 26.95 16.52 -14.89
C PRO A 48 25.47 16.52 -14.46
N ASP A 49 24.73 17.55 -14.86
CA ASP A 49 23.29 17.62 -14.61
C ASP A 49 22.65 16.29 -15.04
N PRO A 50 21.73 15.71 -14.25
CA PRO A 50 21.07 14.49 -14.67
C PRO A 50 20.37 14.77 -16.00
N GLU A 51 20.77 14.04 -17.03
CA GLU A 51 20.08 14.00 -18.33
C GLU A 51 18.57 13.89 -18.06
N PRO A 52 17.72 14.69 -18.73
CA PRO A 52 16.29 14.64 -18.50
C PRO A 52 15.81 13.22 -18.79
N VAL A 53 15.50 12.48 -17.73
CA VAL A 53 14.90 11.15 -17.84
C VAL A 53 13.57 11.34 -18.57
N SER A 54 13.57 11.00 -19.86
CA SER A 54 12.36 10.90 -20.66
C SER A 54 11.45 9.89 -19.98
N MET A 55 10.54 10.37 -19.15
CA MET A 55 9.40 9.60 -18.67
C MET A 55 8.53 9.29 -19.88
N VAL A 56 8.86 8.20 -20.57
CA VAL A 56 7.88 7.50 -21.39
C VAL A 56 6.82 7.04 -20.39
N PRO A 57 5.57 7.54 -20.45
CA PRO A 57 4.53 7.05 -19.55
C PRO A 57 4.46 5.53 -19.75
N ALA A 58 4.51 4.79 -18.64
CA ALA A 58 4.33 3.35 -18.67
C ALA A 58 3.07 3.04 -19.50
N PRO A 59 3.08 2.04 -20.41
CA PRO A 59 1.91 1.72 -21.19
C PRO A 59 0.74 1.48 -20.25
N VAL A 60 -0.29 2.32 -20.35
CA VAL A 60 -1.56 2.05 -19.68
C VAL A 60 -1.98 0.67 -20.16
N PRO A 61 -2.21 -0.32 -19.28
CA PRO A 61 -2.58 -1.66 -19.71
C PRO A 61 -3.79 -1.54 -20.62
N ALA A 62 -3.71 -2.10 -21.82
CA ALA A 62 -4.81 -2.11 -22.75
C ALA A 62 -5.98 -2.82 -22.05
N VAL A 63 -7.07 -2.07 -21.81
CA VAL A 63 -8.31 -2.63 -21.27
C VAL A 63 -8.82 -3.66 -22.29
N ASP A 64 -9.09 -4.88 -21.84
CA ASP A 64 -9.56 -5.94 -22.73
C ASP A 64 -10.92 -5.57 -23.35
N GLU A 65 -11.20 -6.11 -24.54
CA GLU A 65 -12.39 -5.74 -25.30
C GLU A 65 -13.70 -6.13 -24.59
N GLU A 66 -13.67 -7.18 -23.77
CA GLU A 66 -14.81 -7.65 -22.98
C GLU A 66 -15.15 -6.67 -21.86
N THR A 67 -14.16 -6.23 -21.09
CA THR A 67 -14.27 -5.19 -20.07
C THR A 67 -14.79 -3.89 -20.67
N MET A 68 -14.31 -3.50 -21.87
CA MET A 68 -14.79 -2.30 -22.54
C MET A 68 -16.26 -2.42 -22.99
N ARG A 69 -16.69 -3.61 -23.44
CA ARG A 69 -18.11 -3.89 -23.76
C ARG A 69 -18.99 -3.82 -22.52
N LEU A 70 -18.53 -4.39 -21.40
CA LEU A 70 -19.24 -4.33 -20.12
C LEU A 70 -19.38 -2.88 -19.64
N TYR A 71 -18.29 -2.11 -19.68
CA TYR A 71 -18.32 -0.69 -19.33
C TYR A 71 -19.35 0.09 -20.16
N ARG A 72 -19.36 -0.10 -21.49
CA ARG A 72 -20.33 0.57 -22.37
C ARG A 72 -21.78 0.21 -22.04
N ALA A 73 -22.05 -0.99 -21.55
CA ALA A 73 -23.38 -1.41 -21.14
C ALA A 73 -23.81 -0.76 -19.81
N VAL A 74 -22.86 -0.53 -18.90
CA VAL A 74 -23.14 0.00 -17.55
C VAL A 74 -23.08 1.53 -17.48
N ALA A 75 -22.29 2.19 -18.34
CA ALA A 75 -22.08 3.63 -18.31
C ALA A 75 -23.38 4.46 -18.33
N PRO A 76 -24.40 4.17 -19.17
CA PRO A 76 -25.65 4.94 -19.15
C PRO A 76 -26.40 4.84 -17.81
N LEU A 77 -26.31 3.70 -17.12
CA LEU A 77 -26.91 3.51 -15.80
C LEU A 77 -26.17 4.30 -14.73
N LEU A 78 -24.84 4.41 -14.84
CA LEU A 78 -24.03 5.24 -13.95
C LEU A 78 -24.33 6.73 -14.15
N ASP A 79 -24.54 7.17 -15.39
CA ASP A 79 -24.90 8.55 -15.69
C ASP A 79 -26.27 8.93 -15.09
N GLU A 80 -27.27 8.04 -15.23
CA GLU A 80 -28.57 8.21 -14.59
C GLU A 80 -28.44 8.22 -13.06
N PHE A 81 -27.68 7.29 -12.49
CA PHE A 81 -27.44 7.22 -11.06
C PHE A 81 -26.79 8.50 -10.51
N VAL A 82 -25.75 9.03 -11.19
CA VAL A 82 -25.11 10.30 -10.84
C VAL A 82 -26.12 11.45 -10.87
N ALA A 83 -26.98 11.50 -11.89
CA ALA A 83 -27.99 12.55 -12.00
C ALA A 83 -28.98 12.51 -10.82
N GLU A 84 -29.40 11.32 -10.39
CA GLU A 84 -30.29 11.16 -9.23
C GLU A 84 -29.61 11.48 -7.90
N VAL A 85 -28.32 11.14 -7.73
CA VAL A 85 -27.54 11.53 -6.55
C VAL A 85 -27.41 13.05 -6.49
N ARG A 86 -27.06 13.73 -7.59
CA ARG A 86 -27.00 15.19 -7.66
C ARG A 86 -28.35 15.84 -7.31
N ARG A 87 -29.44 15.33 -7.88
CA ARG A 87 -30.80 15.81 -7.57
C ARG A 87 -31.12 15.71 -6.07
N SER A 88 -30.70 14.61 -5.43
CA SER A 88 -30.90 14.40 -3.99
C SER A 88 -30.08 15.40 -3.16
N VAL A 89 -28.82 15.64 -3.54
CA VAL A 89 -27.96 16.64 -2.88
C VAL A 89 -28.52 18.06 -3.05
N ASP A 90 -28.91 18.44 -4.27
CA ASP A 90 -29.46 19.76 -4.57
C ASP A 90 -30.78 20.00 -3.83
N TYR A 91 -31.63 18.97 -3.73
CA TYR A 91 -32.85 19.03 -2.94
C TYR A 91 -32.54 19.32 -1.46
N PHE A 92 -31.60 18.61 -0.85
CA PHE A 92 -31.21 18.85 0.54
C PHE A 92 -30.66 20.27 0.73
N ARG A 93 -29.83 20.75 -0.20
CA ARG A 93 -29.29 22.12 -0.20
C ARG A 93 -30.37 23.19 -0.30
N SER A 94 -31.41 22.96 -1.11
CA SER A 94 -32.53 23.90 -1.23
C SER A 94 -33.33 24.09 0.07
N ARG A 95 -33.17 23.17 1.04
CA ARG A 95 -33.81 23.24 2.37
C ARG A 95 -32.92 23.94 3.41
N GLY A 96 -31.77 24.48 3.01
CA GLY A 96 -30.85 25.20 3.86
C GLY A 96 -29.77 24.33 4.53
N GLY A 97 -29.64 23.06 4.13
CA GLY A 97 -28.52 22.20 4.53
C GLY A 97 -27.35 22.26 3.55
N ASP A 98 -26.25 21.59 3.88
CA ASP A 98 -25.17 21.27 2.93
C ASP A 98 -24.68 19.84 3.17
N VAL A 99 -24.02 19.25 2.18
CA VAL A 99 -23.50 17.87 2.22
C VAL A 99 -21.98 17.93 2.15
N ASP A 100 -21.33 17.61 3.28
CA ASP A 100 -19.88 17.57 3.38
C ASP A 100 -19.27 16.29 2.81
N VAL A 101 -19.95 15.15 3.02
CA VAL A 101 -19.48 13.80 2.64
C VAL A 101 -20.66 12.91 2.27
N ILE A 102 -20.46 12.01 1.30
CA ILE A 102 -21.37 10.92 0.95
C ILE A 102 -20.72 9.59 1.33
N GLU A 103 -21.32 8.85 2.25
CA GLU A 103 -20.86 7.51 2.63
C GLU A 103 -21.67 6.42 1.91
N LEU A 104 -21.00 5.51 1.21
CA LEU A 104 -21.62 4.47 0.39
C LEU A 104 -21.74 3.15 1.16
N ALA A 105 -22.94 2.59 1.21
CA ALA A 105 -23.21 1.31 1.85
C ALA A 105 -23.93 0.32 0.89
N GLY A 106 -23.98 -0.95 1.29
CA GLY A 106 -24.59 -2.04 0.51
C GLY A 106 -23.65 -2.69 -0.51
N GLY A 107 -24.15 -3.73 -1.19
CA GLY A 107 -23.35 -4.51 -2.15
C GLY A 107 -22.93 -3.74 -3.40
N GLY A 108 -23.70 -2.72 -3.80
CA GLY A 108 -23.38 -1.86 -4.95
C GLY A 108 -22.11 -1.02 -4.74
N CYS A 109 -21.72 -0.76 -3.49
CA CYS A 109 -20.47 -0.05 -3.16
C CYS A 109 -19.21 -0.81 -3.62
N LYS A 110 -19.31 -2.12 -3.92
CA LYS A 110 -18.18 -2.94 -4.36
C LYS A 110 -17.75 -2.71 -5.80
N ILE A 111 -18.48 -1.89 -6.57
CA ILE A 111 -18.06 -1.52 -7.93
C ILE A 111 -16.70 -0.79 -7.81
N PRO A 112 -15.64 -1.33 -8.43
CA PRO A 112 -14.31 -0.74 -8.31
C PRO A 112 -14.29 0.70 -8.84
N GLY A 113 -13.73 1.63 -8.06
CA GLY A 113 -13.62 3.03 -8.45
C GLY A 113 -14.91 3.85 -8.31
N LEU A 114 -16.00 3.27 -7.79
CA LEU A 114 -17.28 3.98 -7.66
C LEU A 114 -17.22 5.20 -6.74
N PRO A 115 -16.61 5.15 -5.52
CA PRO A 115 -16.48 6.33 -4.68
C PRO A 115 -15.72 7.47 -5.36
N GLU A 116 -14.61 7.16 -6.03
CA GLU A 116 -13.78 8.14 -6.74
C GLU A 116 -14.55 8.75 -7.91
N PHE A 117 -15.23 7.92 -8.70
CA PHE A 117 -16.09 8.36 -9.80
C PHE A 117 -17.21 9.28 -9.30
N LEU A 118 -17.93 8.90 -8.24
CA LEU A 118 -18.99 9.74 -7.67
C LEU A 118 -18.43 11.04 -7.11
N THR A 119 -17.25 11.01 -6.48
CA THR A 119 -16.59 12.22 -5.98
C THR A 119 -16.34 13.21 -7.13
N GLN A 120 -15.78 12.72 -8.24
CA GLN A 120 -15.50 13.54 -9.42
C GLN A 120 -16.78 14.07 -10.07
N MET A 121 -17.81 13.24 -10.17
CA MET A 121 -19.04 13.61 -10.85
C MET A 121 -19.94 14.51 -9.97
N VAL A 122 -20.12 14.21 -8.70
CA VAL A 122 -21.02 14.97 -7.82
C VAL A 122 -20.33 16.21 -7.24
N GLY A 123 -19.01 16.20 -7.09
CA GLY A 123 -18.26 17.29 -6.48
C GLY A 123 -18.34 17.31 -4.94
N VAL A 124 -18.77 16.20 -4.34
CA VAL A 124 -18.82 15.99 -2.89
C VAL A 124 -17.94 14.77 -2.58
N PRO A 125 -17.06 14.81 -1.56
CA PRO A 125 -16.27 13.66 -1.15
C PRO A 125 -17.12 12.41 -0.91
N CYS A 126 -16.81 11.31 -1.59
CA CYS A 126 -17.48 10.03 -1.41
C CYS A 126 -16.50 8.96 -0.90
N ASP A 127 -16.92 8.16 0.09
CA ASP A 127 -16.11 7.05 0.61
C ASP A 127 -17.00 5.83 0.95
N ALA A 128 -16.41 4.64 1.00
CA ALA A 128 -17.08 3.43 1.40
C ALA A 128 -17.34 3.43 2.92
N TYR A 129 -18.60 3.23 3.31
CA TYR A 129 -19.00 3.18 4.71
C TYR A 129 -18.57 1.86 5.38
N ASP A 130 -17.80 1.93 6.46
CA ASP A 130 -17.54 0.78 7.33
C ASP A 130 -18.45 0.82 8.59
N PRO A 131 -19.56 0.06 8.61
CA PRO A 131 -20.45 -0.01 9.77
C PRO A 131 -19.81 -0.71 10.97
N LEU A 132 -18.72 -1.45 10.76
CA LEU A 132 -18.02 -2.21 11.80
C LEU A 132 -16.86 -1.42 12.42
N ARG A 133 -16.52 -0.23 11.89
CA ARG A 133 -15.34 0.57 12.29
C ARG A 133 -15.23 0.82 13.81
N ARG A 134 -16.35 0.86 14.52
CA ARG A 134 -16.41 1.12 15.97
C ARG A 134 -16.97 -0.07 16.77
N LEU A 135 -17.04 -1.25 16.17
CA LEU A 135 -17.57 -2.45 16.81
C LEU A 135 -16.47 -3.49 16.99
N THR A 136 -16.43 -4.11 18.17
CA THR A 136 -15.58 -5.27 18.41
C THR A 136 -16.26 -6.52 17.83
N VAL A 137 -15.71 -7.06 16.75
CA VAL A 137 -16.23 -8.29 16.13
C VAL A 137 -15.44 -9.50 16.66
N ASN A 138 -16.16 -10.58 16.99
CA ASN A 138 -15.52 -11.81 17.46
C ASN A 138 -14.98 -12.63 16.28
N GLU A 139 -13.69 -12.49 16.01
CA GLU A 139 -12.97 -13.18 14.93
C GLU A 139 -12.96 -14.72 15.04
N ARG A 140 -13.27 -15.29 16.22
CA ARG A 140 -13.39 -16.76 16.36
C ARG A 140 -14.68 -17.31 15.74
N LYS A 141 -15.67 -16.45 15.53
CA LYS A 141 -16.99 -16.83 15.00
C LYS A 141 -17.18 -16.46 13.54
N VAL A 142 -16.31 -15.61 12.99
CA VAL A 142 -16.44 -15.10 11.61
C VAL A 142 -15.07 -15.08 10.96
N THR A 143 -14.97 -15.59 9.75
CA THR A 143 -13.72 -15.54 8.98
C THR A 143 -13.38 -14.07 8.67
N PRO A 144 -12.13 -13.63 8.88
CA PRO A 144 -11.73 -12.25 8.62
C PRO A 144 -12.00 -11.79 7.18
N ASP A 145 -11.84 -12.68 6.21
CA ASP A 145 -12.07 -12.40 4.78
C ASP A 145 -13.54 -12.12 4.50
N PHE A 146 -14.46 -12.84 5.13
CA PHE A 146 -15.89 -12.61 4.96
C PHE A 146 -16.30 -11.22 5.44
N LEU A 147 -15.80 -10.79 6.62
CA LEU A 147 -16.08 -9.42 7.07
C LEU A 147 -15.46 -8.39 6.14
N LYS A 148 -14.22 -8.61 5.69
CA LYS A 148 -13.56 -7.70 4.76
C LYS A 148 -14.37 -7.50 3.48
N ASP A 149 -14.88 -8.59 2.91
CA ASP A 149 -15.57 -8.55 1.63
C ASP A 149 -17.02 -8.06 1.74
N HIS A 150 -17.66 -8.19 2.90
CA HIS A 150 -19.08 -7.88 3.09
C HIS A 150 -19.35 -6.69 4.03
N ARG A 151 -18.30 -5.99 4.50
CA ARG A 151 -18.38 -4.87 5.45
C ARG A 151 -19.52 -3.89 5.17
N GLN A 152 -19.58 -3.37 3.94
CA GLN A 152 -20.55 -2.36 3.51
C GLN A 152 -22.00 -2.88 3.53
N GLU A 153 -22.21 -4.20 3.43
CA GLU A 153 -23.55 -4.83 3.42
C GLU A 153 -24.20 -4.86 4.81
N PHE A 154 -23.40 -4.75 5.88
CA PHE A 154 -23.90 -4.89 7.25
C PHE A 154 -24.54 -3.63 7.83
N ALA A 155 -24.57 -2.51 7.10
CA ALA A 155 -25.07 -1.24 7.64
C ALA A 155 -26.48 -1.35 8.27
N VAL A 156 -27.41 -2.02 7.58
CA VAL A 156 -28.78 -2.22 8.07
C VAL A 156 -28.82 -3.19 9.26
N ALA A 157 -28.10 -4.31 9.19
CA ALA A 157 -28.07 -5.31 10.26
C ALA A 157 -27.47 -4.74 11.55
N VAL A 158 -26.40 -3.95 11.44
CA VAL A 158 -25.78 -3.23 12.55
C VAL A 158 -26.75 -2.23 13.15
N GLY A 159 -27.44 -1.42 12.31
CA GLY A 159 -28.46 -0.48 12.79
C GLY A 159 -29.55 -1.16 13.61
N ASN A 160 -30.11 -2.26 13.10
CA ASN A 160 -31.12 -3.04 13.83
C ASN A 160 -30.59 -3.66 15.13
N GLY A 161 -29.36 -4.17 15.12
CA GLY A 161 -28.73 -4.74 16.32
C GLY A 161 -28.40 -3.69 17.39
N LEU A 162 -28.19 -2.43 17.01
CA LEU A 162 -27.97 -1.32 17.94
C LEU A 162 -29.29 -0.68 18.42
N HIS A 163 -30.39 -0.88 17.69
CA HIS A 163 -31.68 -0.25 17.99
C HIS A 163 -32.17 -0.54 19.42
N ILE A 164 -31.95 -1.76 19.93
CA ILE A 164 -32.25 -2.19 21.31
C ILE A 164 -31.64 -1.28 22.40
N PHE A 165 -30.56 -0.55 22.10
CA PHE A 165 -29.94 0.36 23.09
C PHE A 165 -30.63 1.73 23.17
N PHE A 166 -31.60 2.00 22.30
CA PHE A 166 -32.27 3.29 22.19
C PHE A 166 -33.78 3.23 22.50
N ASP A 167 -34.24 2.17 23.15
CA ASP A 167 -35.58 2.07 23.75
C ASP A 167 -35.72 2.96 25.01
#